data_AF-A0AAV6YL54-F1
#
_entry.id   AF-A0AAV6YL54-F1
#
_cell.length_a   1.000
_cell.length_b   1.000
_cell.length_c   1.000
_cell.angle_alpha   90.00
_cell.angle_beta   90.00
_cell.angle_gamma   90.00
#
_symmetry.space_group_name_H-M   'P 1'
#
loop_
_entity.id
_entity.type
_entity.pdbx_description
1 polymer ?
#
loop_
_entity_poly.entity_id
_entity_poly.type
_entity_poly.pdbx_seq_one_letter_code
_entity_poly.pdbx_strand_id
1 'polypeptide(L)'
;GDFAQASLHLWKALKALGRPLPTSNFDLCCSLTWSIIRYVLQRLWVGRWLAGRAGGFRRDHQLKDDVRKSCREAALVYHRLHQLHMTGKHAGGHLSAINMALSAVNLADCAGNTLSVATLAEIYVGAALRVKASLHRRFHFLARFFLCSARQVCLAQSVSIPPAMQWLCHPLGHRFFVDGDWSVRSSPRDTIYSTAGSEGAVDPLAQVTQAFREHLLEKALYCVAQPEQSKPLTEGEGEFSDALEYLQLLNGCSDAAAVTNHTFSISSSMAAVTGTDPVAKWWASIIIVAINWLQGDDEAAQRLYPVVEYMPKSLHDYENMLPKAALYTFKAVRTLFGKQDSTQVSLGQCEKASGYLRDSLSSSPSSNGNVDK
;
A
#
# COMPACT_ATOMS: atom_id res chain seq x y z
N GLY A 1 -14.57 -11.98 -8.92
CA GLY A 1 -15.97 -11.78 -8.50
C GLY A 1 -16.67 -10.82 -9.45
N ASP A 2 -18.00 -10.78 -9.43
CA ASP A 2 -18.81 -9.88 -10.26
C ASP A 2 -18.88 -8.47 -9.64
N PHE A 3 -17.92 -7.61 -10.01
CA PHE A 3 -17.82 -6.25 -9.49
C PHE A 3 -18.88 -5.30 -10.03
N ALA A 4 -19.50 -5.62 -11.17
CA ALA A 4 -20.56 -4.81 -11.76
C ALA A 4 -21.83 -4.92 -10.91
N GLN A 5 -22.21 -6.15 -10.52
CA GLN A 5 -23.34 -6.37 -9.61
C GLN A 5 -23.09 -5.78 -8.22
N ALA A 6 -21.87 -5.94 -7.68
CA ALA A 6 -21.51 -5.34 -6.40
C ALA A 6 -21.65 -3.80 -6.42
N SER A 7 -21.16 -3.16 -7.48
CA SER A 7 -21.29 -1.70 -7.67
C SER A 7 -22.76 -1.27 -7.76
N LEU A 8 -23.59 -2.05 -8.48
CA LEU A 8 -25.02 -1.79 -8.60
C LEU A 8 -25.74 -1.91 -7.25
N HIS A 9 -25.39 -2.91 -6.43
CA HIS A 9 -25.97 -3.09 -5.10
C HIS A 9 -25.59 -1.92 -4.16
N LEU A 10 -24.34 -1.48 -4.20
CA LEU A 10 -23.88 -0.30 -3.45
C LEU A 10 -24.61 0.97 -3.87
N TRP A 11 -24.83 1.15 -5.17
CA TRP A 11 -25.62 2.27 -5.69
C TRP A 11 -27.09 2.24 -5.22
N LYS A 12 -27.73 1.06 -5.28
CA LYS A 12 -29.10 0.88 -4.76
C LYS A 12 -29.18 1.18 -3.26
N ALA A 13 -28.17 0.77 -2.48
CA ALA A 13 -28.09 1.06 -1.06
C ALA A 13 -28.00 2.58 -0.79
N LEU A 14 -27.16 3.32 -1.53
CA LEU A 14 -27.10 4.78 -1.45
C LEU A 14 -28.44 5.46 -1.76
N LYS A 15 -29.15 4.95 -2.77
CA LYS A 15 -30.49 5.44 -3.11
C LYS A 15 -31.49 5.20 -1.98
N ALA A 16 -31.44 4.02 -1.34
CA ALA A 16 -32.28 3.72 -0.17
C ALA A 16 -31.96 4.61 1.04
N LEU A 17 -30.69 5.02 1.19
CA LEU A 17 -30.25 5.98 2.20
C LEU A 17 -30.61 7.45 1.87
N GLY A 18 -31.32 7.70 0.76
CA GLY A 18 -31.69 9.04 0.31
C GLY A 18 -30.51 9.86 -0.22
N ARG A 19 -29.43 9.21 -0.65
CA ARG A 19 -28.17 9.84 -1.11
C ARG A 19 -27.78 9.34 -2.50
N PRO A 20 -28.59 9.58 -3.54
CA PRO A 20 -28.26 9.11 -4.89
C PRO A 20 -26.93 9.69 -5.37
N LEU A 21 -26.19 8.91 -6.18
CA LEU A 21 -25.04 9.45 -6.90
C LEU A 21 -25.50 10.50 -7.92
N PRO A 22 -24.68 11.53 -8.19
CA PRO A 22 -25.03 12.54 -9.17
C PRO A 22 -25.28 11.95 -10.56
N THR A 23 -26.36 12.37 -11.21
CA THR A 23 -26.77 11.82 -12.52
C THR A 23 -26.37 12.70 -13.70
N SER A 24 -26.06 13.99 -13.44
CA SER A 24 -25.64 14.96 -14.45
C SER A 24 -24.36 15.68 -14.03
N ASN A 25 -23.65 16.30 -14.99
CA ASN A 25 -22.45 17.08 -14.70
C ASN A 25 -22.73 18.31 -13.81
N PHE A 26 -23.90 18.95 -13.98
CA PHE A 26 -24.31 20.06 -13.14
C PHE A 26 -24.57 19.62 -11.70
N ASP A 27 -25.33 18.53 -11.54
CA ASP A 27 -25.58 17.90 -10.25
C ASP A 27 -24.27 17.47 -9.57
N LEU A 28 -23.33 16.92 -10.34
CA LEU A 28 -22.00 16.58 -9.85
C LEU A 28 -21.21 17.80 -9.39
N CYS A 29 -21.23 18.90 -10.15
CA CYS A 29 -20.56 20.15 -9.77
C CYS A 29 -21.16 20.75 -8.49
N CYS A 30 -22.49 20.78 -8.38
CA CYS A 30 -23.20 21.21 -7.18
C CYS A 30 -22.87 20.32 -5.97
N SER A 31 -22.88 19.01 -6.15
CA SER A 31 -22.55 18.01 -5.11
C SER A 31 -21.11 18.16 -4.62
N LEU A 32 -20.15 18.35 -5.54
CA LEU A 32 -18.74 18.60 -5.24
C LEU A 32 -18.56 19.92 -4.47
N THR A 33 -19.14 21.00 -4.98
CA THR A 33 -19.07 22.33 -4.36
C THR A 33 -19.64 22.28 -2.95
N TRP A 34 -20.80 21.64 -2.77
CA TRP A 34 -21.41 21.44 -1.46
C TRP A 34 -20.55 20.58 -0.53
N SER A 35 -19.91 19.53 -1.04
CA SER A 35 -19.02 18.67 -0.25
C SER A 35 -17.77 19.41 0.20
N ILE A 36 -17.20 20.27 -0.65
CA ILE A 36 -16.07 21.14 -0.28
C ILE A 36 -16.49 22.14 0.79
N ILE A 37 -17.62 22.83 0.59
CA ILE A 37 -18.16 23.78 1.56
C ILE A 37 -18.39 23.10 2.92
N ARG A 38 -19.06 21.94 2.93
CA ARG A 38 -19.31 21.18 4.16
C ARG A 38 -18.02 20.78 4.86
N TYR A 39 -17.02 20.31 4.11
CA TYR A 39 -15.74 19.93 4.68
C TYR A 39 -15.04 21.11 5.36
N VAL A 40 -15.01 22.27 4.69
CA VAL A 40 -14.44 23.51 5.24
C VAL A 40 -15.20 23.96 6.48
N LEU A 41 -16.54 23.96 6.45
CA LEU A 41 -17.38 24.35 7.60
C LEU A 41 -17.23 23.40 8.80
N GLN A 42 -17.12 22.09 8.57
CA GLN A 42 -16.85 21.09 9.60
C GLN A 42 -15.51 21.36 10.28
N ARG A 43 -14.48 21.62 9.46
CA ARG A 43 -13.13 21.86 9.94
C ARG A 43 -12.97 23.19 10.67
N LEU A 44 -13.74 24.20 10.30
CA LEU A 44 -13.82 25.49 11.01
C LEU A 44 -14.74 25.45 12.24
N TRP A 45 -15.26 24.27 12.62
CA TRP A 45 -16.14 24.07 13.77
C TRP A 45 -17.43 24.91 13.74
N VAL A 46 -17.77 25.52 12.60
CA VAL A 46 -18.92 26.42 12.43
C VAL A 46 -20.22 25.70 12.77
N GLY A 47 -20.34 24.42 12.42
CA GLY A 47 -21.51 23.59 12.77
C GLY A 47 -21.66 23.36 14.28
N ARG A 48 -20.56 23.15 15.01
CA ARG A 48 -20.59 23.00 16.49
C ARG A 48 -20.89 24.33 17.17
N TRP A 49 -20.36 25.42 16.61
CA TRP A 49 -20.68 26.79 17.04
C TRP A 49 -22.16 27.13 16.84
N LEU A 50 -22.74 26.85 15.66
CA LEU A 50 -24.17 27.03 15.39
C LEU A 50 -25.06 26.15 16.27
N ALA A 51 -24.71 24.88 16.46
CA ALA A 51 -25.45 23.96 17.32
C ALA A 51 -25.42 24.38 18.80
N GLY A 52 -24.28 24.96 19.26
CA GLY A 52 -24.15 25.56 20.59
C GLY A 52 -25.00 26.82 20.76
N ARG A 53 -25.10 27.65 19.70
CA ARG A 53 -25.93 28.87 19.70
C ARG A 53 -27.43 28.59 19.58
N ALA A 54 -27.80 27.48 18.92
CA ALA A 54 -29.19 27.03 18.78
C ALA A 54 -29.75 26.30 20.02
N GLY A 55 -29.08 26.39 21.19
CA GLY A 55 -29.62 25.89 22.45
C GLY A 55 -29.57 24.38 22.67
N GLY A 56 -28.84 23.64 21.83
CA GLY A 56 -28.59 22.21 21.98
C GLY A 56 -29.86 21.35 21.89
N PHE A 57 -29.98 20.55 20.82
CA PHE A 57 -30.98 19.48 20.71
C PHE A 57 -30.79 18.43 21.84
N ARG A 58 -31.26 18.71 23.05
CA ARG A 58 -31.21 17.80 24.22
C ARG A 58 -32.27 16.70 24.15
N ARG A 59 -33.26 16.83 23.25
CA ARG A 59 -34.44 15.96 23.16
C ARG A 59 -34.32 14.82 22.13
N ASP A 60 -33.18 14.71 21.46
CA ASP A 60 -33.08 13.99 20.17
C ASP A 60 -31.88 13.04 20.13
N HIS A 61 -31.51 12.47 21.27
CA HIS A 61 -30.36 11.56 21.38
C HIS A 61 -30.53 10.34 20.47
N GLN A 62 -31.72 9.73 20.45
CA GLN A 62 -32.04 8.61 19.57
C GLN A 62 -31.94 9.00 18.09
N LEU A 63 -32.53 10.13 17.69
CA LEU A 63 -32.43 10.62 16.31
C LEU A 63 -30.99 10.97 15.91
N LYS A 64 -30.20 11.54 16.83
CA LYS A 64 -28.77 11.77 16.60
C LYS A 64 -27.99 10.48 16.43
N ASP A 65 -28.30 9.45 17.21
CA ASP A 65 -27.65 8.15 17.07
C ASP A 65 -28.04 7.45 15.77
N ASP A 66 -29.30 7.56 15.36
CA ASP A 66 -29.78 7.02 14.07
C ASP A 66 -29.17 7.77 12.88
N VAL A 67 -29.04 9.11 12.97
CA VAL A 67 -28.33 9.91 11.98
C VAL A 67 -26.85 9.52 11.91
N ARG A 68 -26.18 9.31 13.04
CA ARG A 68 -24.78 8.87 13.07
C ARG A 68 -24.59 7.48 12.48
N LYS A 69 -25.50 6.54 12.75
CA LYS A 69 -25.50 5.20 12.14
C LYS A 69 -25.74 5.29 10.62
N SER A 70 -26.72 6.09 10.19
CA SER A 70 -26.98 6.34 8.76
C SER A 70 -25.75 6.96 8.06
N CYS A 71 -25.10 7.94 8.70
CA CYS A 71 -23.87 8.54 8.22
C CYS A 71 -22.73 7.52 8.11
N ARG A 72 -22.58 6.64 9.11
CA ARG A 72 -21.60 5.54 9.08
C ARG A 72 -21.83 4.64 7.86
N GLU A 73 -23.03 4.10 7.69
CA GLU A 73 -23.35 3.20 6.57
C GLU A 73 -23.12 3.88 5.21
N ALA A 74 -23.59 5.12 5.06
CA ALA A 74 -23.37 5.89 3.83
C ALA A 74 -21.88 6.15 3.57
N ALA A 75 -21.09 6.50 4.59
CA ALA A 75 -19.65 6.72 4.46
C ALA A 75 -18.93 5.46 3.96
N LEU A 76 -19.28 4.30 4.51
CA LEU A 76 -18.73 3.00 4.10
C LEU A 76 -19.07 2.66 2.64
N VAL A 77 -20.32 2.89 2.23
CA VAL A 77 -20.75 2.65 0.84
C VAL A 77 -20.02 3.57 -0.14
N TYR A 78 -19.91 4.87 0.16
CA TYR A 78 -19.14 5.81 -0.66
C TYR A 78 -17.65 5.42 -0.71
N HIS A 79 -17.06 5.04 0.42
CA HIS A 79 -15.68 4.60 0.47
C HIS A 79 -15.45 3.35 -0.38
N ARG A 80 -16.36 2.38 -0.33
CA ARG A 80 -16.25 1.14 -1.12
C ARG A 80 -16.42 1.39 -2.62
N LEU A 81 -17.38 2.22 -3.02
CA LEU A 81 -17.53 2.64 -4.42
C LEU A 81 -16.29 3.39 -4.92
N HIS A 82 -15.71 4.24 -4.07
CA HIS A 82 -14.47 4.94 -4.36
C HIS A 82 -13.29 3.97 -4.55
N GLN A 83 -13.12 2.96 -3.70
CA GLN A 83 -12.09 1.92 -3.86
C GLN A 83 -12.26 1.14 -5.17
N LEU A 84 -13.49 0.76 -5.51
CA LEU A 84 -13.81 0.08 -6.78
C LEU A 84 -13.50 0.97 -8.00
N HIS A 85 -13.74 2.28 -7.90
CA HIS A 85 -13.38 3.22 -8.97
C HIS A 85 -11.86 3.34 -9.13
N MET A 86 -11.14 3.49 -8.01
CA MET A 86 -9.67 3.59 -8.00
C MET A 86 -8.99 2.35 -8.58
N THR A 87 -9.56 1.16 -8.35
CA THR A 87 -9.05 -0.12 -8.87
C THR A 87 -9.68 -0.51 -10.22
N GLY A 88 -10.35 0.44 -10.91
CA GLY A 88 -10.92 0.24 -12.25
C GLY A 88 -12.03 -0.81 -12.33
N LYS A 89 -12.62 -1.21 -11.20
CA LYS A 89 -13.76 -2.14 -11.10
C LYS A 89 -15.11 -1.45 -11.26
N HIS A 90 -15.12 -0.11 -11.17
CA HIS A 90 -16.28 0.73 -11.40
C HIS A 90 -15.95 1.84 -12.41
N ALA A 91 -16.81 2.01 -13.42
CA ALA A 91 -16.63 3.04 -14.44
C ALA A 91 -17.07 4.43 -13.94
N GLY A 92 -16.38 5.48 -14.37
CA GLY A 92 -16.76 6.87 -14.06
C GLY A 92 -15.63 7.87 -14.28
N GLY A 93 -15.97 9.16 -14.34
CA GLY A 93 -14.98 10.24 -14.52
C GLY A 93 -14.24 10.61 -13.23
N HIS A 94 -13.15 11.38 -13.36
CA HIS A 94 -12.32 11.80 -12.22
C HIS A 94 -13.11 12.59 -11.16
N LEU A 95 -13.99 13.49 -11.61
CA LEU A 95 -14.85 14.31 -10.74
C LEU A 95 -15.83 13.46 -9.92
N SER A 96 -16.41 12.42 -10.51
CA SER A 96 -17.34 11.52 -9.81
C SER A 96 -16.67 10.83 -8.63
N ALA A 97 -15.46 10.29 -8.83
CA ALA A 97 -14.78 9.62 -7.72
C ALA A 97 -14.08 10.56 -6.74
N ILE A 98 -13.75 11.80 -7.11
CA ILE A 98 -13.45 12.84 -6.12
C ILE A 98 -14.68 13.10 -5.25
N ASN A 99 -15.88 13.19 -5.85
CA ASN A 99 -17.11 13.38 -5.10
C ASN A 99 -17.41 12.23 -4.14
N MET A 100 -17.19 10.98 -4.56
CA MET A 100 -17.34 9.81 -3.70
C MET A 100 -16.35 9.84 -2.53
N ALA A 101 -15.07 10.15 -2.78
CA ALA A 101 -14.07 10.27 -1.71
C ALA A 101 -14.41 11.37 -0.70
N LEU A 102 -14.77 12.57 -1.16
CA LEU A 102 -15.15 13.68 -0.29
C LEU A 102 -16.47 13.43 0.45
N SER A 103 -17.43 12.75 -0.19
CA SER A 103 -18.69 12.35 0.46
C SER A 103 -18.43 11.33 1.56
N ALA A 104 -17.53 10.37 1.33
CA ALA A 104 -17.10 9.42 2.36
C ALA A 104 -16.48 10.15 3.57
N VAL A 105 -15.54 11.07 3.35
CA VAL A 105 -14.90 11.87 4.42
C VAL A 105 -15.95 12.67 5.21
N ASN A 106 -16.80 13.44 4.52
CA ASN A 106 -17.79 14.29 5.17
C ASN A 106 -18.78 13.50 6.04
N LEU A 107 -19.16 12.30 5.61
CA LEU A 107 -20.09 11.43 6.35
C LEU A 107 -19.40 10.65 7.46
N ALA A 108 -18.14 10.28 7.28
CA ALA A 108 -17.33 9.66 8.32
C ALA A 108 -17.13 10.61 9.51
N ASP A 109 -16.87 11.90 9.25
CA ASP A 109 -16.77 12.91 10.30
C ASP A 109 -18.11 13.13 11.03
N CYS A 110 -19.24 13.01 10.32
CA CYS A 110 -20.58 13.06 10.93
C CYS A 110 -20.91 11.82 11.76
N ALA A 111 -20.41 10.65 11.37
CA ALA A 111 -20.60 9.40 12.10
C ALA A 111 -19.95 9.46 13.50
N GLY A 112 -18.80 10.15 13.60
CA GLY A 112 -18.08 10.33 14.85
C GLY A 112 -17.66 8.97 15.44
N ASN A 113 -17.93 8.76 16.72
CA ASN A 113 -17.48 7.56 17.45
C ASN A 113 -18.20 6.26 17.02
N THR A 114 -19.19 6.33 16.13
CA THR A 114 -19.80 5.11 15.58
C THR A 114 -18.88 4.43 14.57
N LEU A 115 -17.91 5.13 13.99
CA LEU A 115 -16.90 4.58 13.09
C LEU A 115 -15.63 4.23 13.89
N SER A 116 -14.97 3.13 13.56
CA SER A 116 -13.67 2.80 14.17
C SER A 116 -12.60 3.80 13.71
N VAL A 117 -11.59 4.02 14.55
CA VAL A 117 -10.43 4.85 14.21
C VAL A 117 -9.72 4.35 12.96
N ALA A 118 -9.55 3.03 12.85
CA ALA A 118 -8.91 2.41 11.69
C ALA A 118 -9.66 2.75 10.40
N THR A 119 -10.98 2.56 10.38
CA THR A 119 -11.78 2.86 9.18
C THR A 119 -11.83 4.37 8.88
N LEU A 120 -11.86 5.24 9.89
CA LEU A 120 -11.77 6.68 9.67
C LEU A 120 -10.42 7.07 9.05
N ALA A 121 -9.32 6.49 9.53
CA ALA A 121 -8.00 6.67 8.95
C ALA A 121 -7.93 6.14 7.51
N GLU A 122 -8.54 4.99 7.21
CA GLU A 122 -8.65 4.43 5.85
C GLU A 122 -9.39 5.37 4.90
N ILE A 123 -10.47 5.99 5.36
CA ILE A 123 -11.22 6.97 4.56
C ILE A 123 -10.35 8.20 4.24
N TYR A 124 -9.58 8.71 5.21
CA TYR A 124 -8.66 9.82 4.99
C TYR A 124 -7.51 9.45 4.04
N VAL A 125 -6.88 8.28 4.22
CA VAL A 125 -5.84 7.78 3.31
C VAL A 125 -6.42 7.56 1.90
N GLY A 126 -7.65 7.05 1.78
CA GLY A 126 -8.38 6.93 0.53
C GLY A 126 -8.56 8.28 -0.18
N ALA A 127 -8.91 9.33 0.56
CA ALA A 127 -8.99 10.69 0.01
C ALA A 127 -7.62 11.22 -0.45
N ALA A 128 -6.54 10.93 0.29
CA ALA A 128 -5.17 11.27 -0.10
C ALA A 128 -4.75 10.57 -1.40
N LEU A 129 -5.04 9.26 -1.53
CA LEU A 129 -4.82 8.48 -2.74
C LEU A 129 -5.58 9.10 -3.92
N ARG A 130 -6.82 9.52 -3.69
CA ARG A 130 -7.67 10.11 -4.73
C ARG A 130 -7.13 11.43 -5.25
N VAL A 131 -6.68 12.30 -4.35
CA VAL A 131 -6.04 13.57 -4.69
C VAL A 131 -4.85 13.30 -5.61
N LYS A 132 -3.98 12.36 -5.24
CA LYS A 132 -2.78 12.08 -6.03
C LYS A 132 -3.12 11.51 -7.42
N ALA A 133 -4.09 10.60 -7.49
CA ALA A 133 -4.47 9.94 -8.74
C ALA A 133 -5.27 10.82 -9.71
N SER A 134 -5.93 11.89 -9.24
CA SER A 134 -6.86 12.67 -10.07
C SER A 134 -6.55 14.15 -10.19
N LEU A 135 -5.77 14.74 -9.28
CA LEU A 135 -5.46 16.16 -9.30
C LEU A 135 -4.05 16.44 -9.81
N HIS A 136 -3.89 17.60 -10.44
CA HIS A 136 -2.60 18.09 -10.88
C HIS A 136 -1.66 18.33 -9.70
N ARG A 137 -0.34 18.22 -9.92
CA ARG A 137 0.70 18.24 -8.88
C ARG A 137 0.64 19.45 -7.93
N ARG A 138 0.19 20.60 -8.44
CA ARG A 138 -0.05 21.83 -7.65
C ARG A 138 -1.03 21.64 -6.48
N PHE A 139 -1.93 20.66 -6.56
CA PHE A 139 -2.94 20.36 -5.54
C PHE A 139 -2.56 19.17 -4.64
N HIS A 140 -1.38 18.56 -4.82
CA HIS A 140 -0.95 17.42 -4.00
C HIS A 140 -0.70 17.79 -2.52
N PHE A 141 -0.68 19.07 -2.16
CA PHE A 141 -0.71 19.49 -0.76
C PHE A 141 -1.99 19.01 -0.03
N LEU A 142 -3.11 18.80 -0.74
CA LEU A 142 -4.32 18.22 -0.15
C LEU A 142 -4.09 16.77 0.29
N ALA A 143 -3.23 16.02 -0.42
CA ALA A 143 -2.90 14.64 -0.03
C ALA A 143 -2.13 14.64 1.29
N ARG A 144 -1.13 15.53 1.44
CA ARG A 144 -0.41 15.74 2.71
C ARG A 144 -1.38 16.08 3.84
N PHE A 145 -2.34 16.95 3.55
CA PHE A 145 -3.35 17.34 4.52
C PHE A 145 -4.21 16.16 4.98
N PHE A 146 -4.72 15.33 4.07
CA PHE A 146 -5.50 14.14 4.44
C PHE A 146 -4.66 13.08 5.19
N LEU A 147 -3.38 12.89 4.83
CA LEU A 147 -2.48 12.03 5.61
C LEU A 147 -2.28 12.54 7.04
N CYS A 148 -2.14 13.86 7.21
CA CYS A 148 -2.06 14.47 8.54
C CYS A 148 -3.34 14.20 9.35
N SER A 149 -4.52 14.32 8.73
CA SER A 149 -5.79 14.00 9.39
C SER A 149 -5.88 12.54 9.81
N ALA A 150 -5.47 11.60 8.94
CA ALA A 150 -5.41 10.18 9.29
C ALA A 150 -4.53 9.93 10.52
N ARG A 151 -3.32 10.52 10.54
CA ARG A 151 -2.38 10.40 11.67
C ARG A 151 -2.95 11.01 12.95
N GLN A 152 -3.58 12.18 12.87
CA GLN A 152 -4.15 12.87 14.04
C GLN A 152 -5.24 12.05 14.71
N VAL A 153 -6.13 11.40 13.94
CA VAL A 153 -7.20 10.57 14.50
C VAL A 153 -6.62 9.36 15.24
N CYS A 154 -5.60 8.70 14.69
CA CYS A 154 -4.94 7.57 15.37
C CYS A 154 -4.29 8.01 16.69
N LEU A 155 -3.54 9.12 16.68
CA LEU A 155 -2.84 9.63 17.87
C LEU A 155 -3.79 10.15 18.95
N ALA A 156 -4.88 10.81 18.57
CA ALA A 156 -5.82 11.43 19.51
C ALA A 156 -6.53 10.42 20.41
N GLN A 157 -6.69 9.17 19.97
CA GLN A 157 -7.37 8.13 20.75
C GLN A 157 -6.41 7.15 21.43
N SER A 158 -5.10 7.45 21.47
CA SER A 158 -4.05 6.54 21.97
C SER A 158 -4.07 5.14 21.34
N VAL A 159 -4.62 5.03 20.13
CA VAL A 159 -4.69 3.77 19.39
C VAL A 159 -3.43 3.65 18.53
N SER A 160 -2.80 2.48 18.54
CA SER A 160 -1.69 2.17 17.64
C SER A 160 -2.13 2.31 16.18
N ILE A 161 -1.32 2.97 15.36
CA ILE A 161 -1.60 3.15 13.93
C ILE A 161 -1.77 1.77 13.28
N PRO A 162 -2.81 1.54 12.45
CA PRO A 162 -2.99 0.26 11.77
C PRO A 162 -1.70 -0.17 11.04
N PRO A 163 -1.24 -1.43 11.18
CA PRO A 163 0.03 -1.87 10.60
C PRO A 163 0.18 -1.57 9.11
N ALA A 164 -0.89 -1.75 8.33
CA ALA A 164 -0.92 -1.48 6.89
C ALA A 164 -0.65 0.00 6.52
N MET A 165 -0.79 0.93 7.48
CA MET A 165 -0.57 2.37 7.29
C MET A 165 0.66 2.90 8.01
N GLN A 166 1.33 2.08 8.82
CA GLN A 166 2.43 2.55 9.66
C GLN A 166 3.57 3.16 8.82
N TRP A 167 3.81 2.59 7.63
CA TRP A 167 4.80 3.10 6.68
C TRP A 167 4.51 4.53 6.19
N LEU A 168 3.24 4.94 6.10
CA LEU A 168 2.86 6.31 5.73
C LEU A 168 3.29 7.35 6.77
N CYS A 169 3.52 6.92 8.01
CA CYS A 169 4.02 7.76 9.09
C CYS A 169 5.55 7.75 9.18
N HIS A 170 6.22 6.83 8.50
CA HIS A 170 7.67 6.82 8.35
C HIS A 170 8.11 7.92 7.37
N PRO A 171 9.21 8.67 7.61
CA PRO A 171 9.66 9.72 6.71
C PRO A 171 9.86 9.26 5.26
N LEU A 172 10.48 8.09 5.05
CA LEU A 172 10.68 7.49 3.73
C LEU A 172 9.34 7.15 3.05
N GLY A 173 8.42 6.56 3.79
CA GLY A 173 7.11 6.19 3.27
C GLY A 173 6.23 7.39 2.95
N HIS A 174 6.22 8.40 3.82
CA HIS A 174 5.53 9.67 3.57
C HIS A 174 6.08 10.35 2.30
N ARG A 175 7.42 10.42 2.16
CA ARG A 175 8.05 11.01 0.97
C ARG A 175 7.73 10.21 -0.30
N PHE A 176 7.79 8.88 -0.24
CA PHE A 176 7.37 8.03 -1.35
C PHE A 176 5.90 8.25 -1.72
N PHE A 177 5.01 8.30 -0.73
CA PHE A 177 3.59 8.52 -0.96
C PHE A 177 3.34 9.86 -1.65
N VAL A 178 4.01 10.93 -1.20
CA VAL A 178 3.70 12.28 -1.65
C VAL A 178 4.44 12.65 -2.93
N ASP A 179 5.74 12.36 -3.00
CA ASP A 179 6.61 12.82 -4.08
C ASP A 179 6.91 11.74 -5.13
N GLY A 180 6.71 10.46 -4.81
CA GLY A 180 6.98 9.34 -5.72
C GLY A 180 6.03 9.31 -6.92
N ASP A 181 6.40 8.59 -7.97
CA ASP A 181 5.54 8.38 -9.14
C ASP A 181 4.95 6.97 -9.11
N TRP A 182 3.82 6.83 -8.43
CA TRP A 182 3.09 5.56 -8.34
C TRP A 182 1.67 5.74 -8.87
N SER A 183 1.08 4.65 -9.35
CA SER A 183 -0.29 4.61 -9.86
C SER A 183 -1.01 3.34 -9.39
N VAL A 184 -2.33 3.46 -9.20
CA VAL A 184 -3.21 2.31 -8.91
C VAL A 184 -3.66 1.72 -10.25
N ARG A 185 -3.48 0.41 -10.41
CA ARG A 185 -3.78 -0.32 -11.64
C ARG A 185 -5.12 -1.04 -11.53
N SER A 186 -5.81 -1.17 -12.67
CA SER A 186 -7.07 -1.93 -12.76
C SER A 186 -6.86 -3.44 -12.66
N SER A 187 -5.71 -3.92 -13.11
CA SER A 187 -5.23 -5.28 -12.97
C SER A 187 -3.87 -5.25 -12.27
N PRO A 188 -3.83 -5.21 -10.92
CA PRO A 188 -2.57 -5.41 -10.21
C PRO A 188 -2.00 -6.76 -10.60
N ARG A 189 -0.70 -6.78 -10.86
CA ARG A 189 0.03 -7.99 -11.21
C ARG A 189 1.02 -8.26 -10.09
N ASP A 190 1.08 -9.51 -9.68
CA ASP A 190 2.22 -9.99 -8.92
C ASP A 190 3.47 -9.81 -9.80
N THR A 191 4.56 -9.42 -9.18
CA THR A 191 5.86 -9.30 -9.85
C THR A 191 6.79 -10.37 -9.31
N ILE A 192 7.95 -10.52 -9.93
CA ILE A 192 8.99 -11.37 -9.34
C ILE A 192 9.53 -10.78 -8.03
N TYR A 193 9.23 -9.52 -7.69
CA TYR A 193 9.79 -8.81 -6.54
C TYR A 193 8.83 -8.69 -5.36
N SER A 194 7.52 -8.75 -5.61
CA SER A 194 6.50 -8.61 -4.57
C SER A 194 5.17 -9.24 -4.99
N THR A 195 4.36 -9.58 -3.99
CA THR A 195 3.01 -10.11 -4.17
C THR A 195 1.97 -9.03 -3.81
N ALA A 196 0.99 -8.82 -4.67
CA ALA A 196 -0.12 -7.89 -4.47
C ALA A 196 -1.17 -8.42 -3.49
N GLY A 197 -1.22 -9.75 -3.32
CA GLY A 197 -2.25 -10.46 -2.58
C GLY A 197 -3.58 -10.50 -3.33
N SER A 198 -4.39 -11.53 -3.09
CA SER A 198 -5.71 -11.68 -3.73
C SER A 198 -6.67 -10.53 -3.41
N GLU A 199 -6.48 -9.85 -2.28
CA GLU A 199 -7.28 -8.71 -1.81
C GLU A 199 -6.81 -7.35 -2.37
N GLY A 200 -5.54 -7.24 -2.79
CA GLY A 200 -4.98 -6.03 -3.42
C GLY A 200 -5.63 -5.65 -4.75
N ALA A 201 -6.41 -6.58 -5.33
CA ALA A 201 -7.25 -6.32 -6.50
C ALA A 201 -8.32 -5.24 -6.28
N VAL A 202 -8.72 -4.98 -5.04
CA VAL A 202 -9.78 -4.02 -4.70
C VAL A 202 -9.32 -2.97 -3.66
N ASP A 203 -8.20 -3.17 -2.99
CA ASP A 203 -7.61 -2.18 -2.10
C ASP A 203 -6.54 -1.32 -2.80
N PRO A 204 -6.79 -0.02 -3.06
CA PRO A 204 -5.79 0.86 -3.65
C PRO A 204 -4.58 1.10 -2.73
N LEU A 205 -4.73 1.02 -1.40
CA LEU A 205 -3.60 1.22 -0.48
C LEU A 205 -2.64 0.03 -0.53
N ALA A 206 -3.14 -1.20 -0.60
CA ALA A 206 -2.33 -2.40 -0.79
C ALA A 206 -1.44 -2.31 -2.04
N GLN A 207 -1.97 -1.80 -3.17
CA GLN A 207 -1.17 -1.62 -4.40
C GLN A 207 -0.05 -0.57 -4.23
N VAL A 208 -0.32 0.54 -3.54
CA VAL A 208 0.71 1.55 -3.27
C VAL A 208 1.74 1.02 -2.27
N THR A 209 1.31 0.21 -1.29
CA THR A 209 2.21 -0.48 -0.35
C THR A 209 3.08 -1.51 -1.08
N GLN A 210 2.54 -2.19 -2.10
CA GLN A 210 3.32 -3.04 -2.99
C GLN A 210 4.40 -2.26 -3.73
N ALA A 211 4.03 -1.16 -4.38
CA ALA A 211 5.00 -0.29 -5.05
C ALA A 211 6.07 0.27 -4.09
N PHE A 212 5.70 0.56 -2.84
CA PHE A 212 6.64 1.01 -1.83
C PHE A 212 7.66 -0.08 -1.44
N ARG A 213 7.21 -1.33 -1.29
CA ARG A 213 8.12 -2.46 -1.01
C ARG A 213 9.12 -2.68 -2.14
N GLU A 214 8.68 -2.63 -3.40
CA GLU A 214 9.57 -2.72 -4.56
C GLU A 214 10.54 -1.55 -4.61
N HIS A 215 10.10 -0.34 -4.28
CA HIS A 215 10.97 0.83 -4.19
C HIS A 215 12.05 0.69 -3.11
N LEU A 216 11.70 0.16 -1.93
CA LEU A 216 12.67 -0.11 -0.88
C LEU A 216 13.68 -1.18 -1.31
N LEU A 217 13.22 -2.21 -2.02
CA LEU A 217 14.09 -3.26 -2.55
C LEU A 217 15.09 -2.69 -3.57
N GLU A 218 14.62 -1.86 -4.49
CA GLU A 218 15.45 -1.16 -5.47
C GLU A 218 16.49 -0.26 -4.80
N LYS A 219 16.08 0.51 -3.78
CA LYS A 219 16.99 1.38 -3.03
C LYS A 219 18.06 0.60 -2.27
N ALA A 220 17.68 -0.48 -1.60
CA ALA A 220 18.63 -1.36 -0.93
C ALA A 220 19.65 -1.95 -1.92
N LEU A 221 19.20 -2.44 -3.08
CA LEU A 221 20.09 -2.97 -4.12
C LEU A 221 21.04 -1.89 -4.67
N TYR A 222 20.56 -0.66 -4.87
CA TYR A 222 21.40 0.44 -5.33
C TYR A 222 22.52 0.76 -4.33
N CYS A 223 22.19 0.81 -3.03
CA CYS A 223 23.19 1.02 -1.97
C CYS A 223 24.25 -0.09 -1.95
N VAL A 224 23.86 -1.36 -2.18
CA VAL A 224 24.81 -2.49 -2.22
C VAL A 224 25.66 -2.48 -3.49
N ALA A 225 25.09 -2.11 -4.64
CA ALA A 225 25.79 -2.11 -5.93
C ALA A 225 26.75 -0.92 -6.10
N GLN A 226 26.48 0.19 -5.40
CA GLN A 226 27.31 1.40 -5.38
C GLN A 226 27.62 1.79 -3.93
N PRO A 227 28.54 1.07 -3.25
CA PRO A 227 29.00 1.49 -1.93
C PRO A 227 29.59 2.91 -2.06
N GLU A 228 29.08 3.86 -1.25
CA GLU A 228 29.48 5.26 -1.34
C GLU A 228 31.00 5.39 -1.08
N GLN A 229 31.80 5.55 -2.14
CA GLN A 229 33.26 5.70 -2.04
C GLN A 229 33.69 7.05 -1.40
N SER A 230 32.76 7.92 -1.00
CA SER A 230 33.02 9.36 -0.80
C SER A 230 32.52 10.00 0.49
N LYS A 231 31.75 9.31 1.35
CA LYS A 231 31.49 9.83 2.69
C LYS A 231 32.64 9.42 3.62
N PRO A 232 33.33 10.37 4.30
CA PRO A 232 34.17 9.98 5.42
C PRO A 232 33.26 9.31 6.44
N LEU A 233 33.52 8.03 6.72
CA LEU A 233 32.82 7.27 7.75
C LEU A 233 32.90 8.06 9.04
N THR A 234 31.81 8.70 9.44
CA THR A 234 31.63 9.14 10.81
C THR A 234 31.69 7.89 11.69
N GLU A 235 32.51 7.92 12.75
CA GLU A 235 32.72 6.79 13.65
C GLU A 235 31.36 6.18 14.08
N GLY A 236 30.99 5.03 13.50
CA GLY A 236 29.80 4.27 13.87
C GLY A 236 28.80 3.94 12.75
N GLU A 237 28.83 4.59 11.59
CA GLU A 237 27.95 4.20 10.46
C GLU A 237 28.59 3.11 9.61
N GLY A 238 27.99 1.91 9.58
CA GLY A 238 28.48 0.81 8.75
C GLY A 238 28.24 1.04 7.26
N GLU A 239 29.12 0.52 6.40
CA GLU A 239 29.14 0.67 4.93
C GLU A 239 27.79 0.36 4.24
N PHE A 240 26.92 -0.46 4.86
CA PHE A 240 25.63 -0.87 4.33
C PHE A 240 24.43 -0.46 5.22
N SER A 241 24.61 0.51 6.13
CA SER A 241 23.58 0.96 7.08
C SER A 241 22.28 1.36 6.38
N ASP A 242 22.37 2.19 5.33
CA ASP A 242 21.21 2.64 4.54
C ASP A 242 20.46 1.46 3.91
N ALA A 243 21.18 0.50 3.32
CA ALA A 243 20.59 -0.69 2.71
C ALA A 243 19.82 -1.52 3.75
N LEU A 244 20.40 -1.71 4.93
CA LEU A 244 19.77 -2.45 6.02
C LEU A 244 18.53 -1.72 6.56
N GLU A 245 18.53 -0.38 6.65
CA GLU A 245 17.34 0.41 7.03
C GLU A 245 16.19 0.19 6.04
N TYR A 246 16.46 0.27 4.74
CA TYR A 246 15.44 0.00 3.71
C TYR A 246 14.88 -1.42 3.81
N LEU A 247 15.74 -2.42 4.04
CA LEU A 247 15.35 -3.84 4.15
C LEU A 247 14.54 -4.12 5.42
N GLN A 248 14.87 -3.47 6.55
CA GLN A 248 14.09 -3.55 7.79
C GLN A 248 12.68 -2.99 7.58
N LEU A 249 12.56 -1.81 6.94
CA LEU A 249 11.27 -1.21 6.65
C LEU A 249 10.45 -2.07 5.67
N LEU A 250 11.10 -2.68 4.67
CA LEU A 250 10.47 -3.60 3.72
C LEU A 250 9.90 -4.82 4.43
N ASN A 251 10.66 -5.43 5.34
CA ASN A 251 10.20 -6.58 6.12
C ASN A 251 8.97 -6.22 6.97
N GLY A 252 9.01 -5.07 7.67
CA GLY A 252 7.85 -4.58 8.44
C GLY A 252 6.61 -4.36 7.57
N CYS A 253 6.76 -3.80 6.37
CA CYS A 253 5.64 -3.65 5.42
C CYS A 253 5.12 -5.01 4.92
N SER A 254 6.01 -5.97 4.68
CA SER A 254 5.65 -7.31 4.21
C SER A 254 4.96 -8.16 5.28
N ASP A 255 5.21 -7.89 6.56
CA ASP A 255 4.46 -8.44 7.69
C ASP A 255 3.06 -7.83 7.82
N ALA A 256 2.96 -6.52 7.64
CA ALA A 256 1.70 -5.78 7.77
C ALA A 256 0.69 -6.06 6.64
N ALA A 257 1.14 -6.54 5.48
CA ALA A 257 0.30 -6.88 4.33
C ALA A 257 -0.79 -7.93 4.64
N ALA A 258 -0.66 -8.66 5.77
CA ALA A 258 -1.60 -9.68 6.22
C ALA A 258 -2.80 -9.14 7.04
N VAL A 259 -2.66 -7.94 7.61
CA VAL A 259 -3.52 -7.49 8.73
C VAL A 259 -4.81 -6.81 8.24
N THR A 260 -5.00 -6.63 6.94
CA THR A 260 -6.23 -6.08 6.33
C THR A 260 -7.41 -7.05 6.32
N ASN A 261 -7.52 -7.93 7.32
CA ASN A 261 -8.74 -8.70 7.62
C ASN A 261 -9.83 -7.81 8.22
N HIS A 262 -10.34 -6.88 7.41
CA HIS A 262 -11.66 -6.30 7.59
C HIS A 262 -12.47 -6.53 6.32
N THR A 263 -12.67 -7.81 6.02
CA THR A 263 -13.78 -8.27 5.20
C THR A 263 -15.06 -7.68 5.79
N PHE A 264 -15.65 -6.72 5.09
CA PHE A 264 -17.06 -6.36 5.26
C PHE A 264 -17.93 -7.50 4.71
N SER A 265 -17.78 -8.72 5.26
CA SER A 265 -18.74 -9.79 5.09
C SER A 265 -19.68 -9.79 6.30
N ILE A 266 -20.94 -9.48 6.05
CA ILE A 266 -22.01 -9.97 6.92
C ILE A 266 -22.03 -11.49 6.68
N SER A 267 -21.40 -12.22 7.60
CA SER A 267 -21.35 -13.70 7.70
C SER A 267 -19.97 -14.34 7.44
N SER A 268 -19.69 -15.28 8.36
CA SER A 268 -18.74 -16.40 8.30
C SER A 268 -17.23 -16.09 8.37
N SER A 269 -16.74 -16.02 9.61
CA SER A 269 -15.38 -16.40 9.99
C SER A 269 -15.09 -17.85 9.59
N MET A 270 -13.96 -18.10 8.90
CA MET A 270 -13.08 -19.25 9.09
C MET A 270 -11.78 -19.05 8.29
N ALA A 271 -10.67 -18.98 9.03
CA ALA A 271 -9.29 -19.34 8.70
C ALA A 271 -8.68 -18.97 7.32
N ALA A 272 -7.80 -17.96 7.33
CA ALA A 272 -6.53 -17.99 6.59
C ALA A 272 -5.49 -17.09 7.28
N VAL A 273 -4.83 -17.62 8.31
CA VAL A 273 -3.61 -17.00 8.85
C VAL A 273 -2.45 -17.49 7.99
N THR A 274 -1.99 -16.64 7.06
CA THR A 274 -0.61 -16.53 6.50
C THR A 274 -0.64 -15.55 5.32
N GLY A 275 -0.73 -14.24 5.62
CA GLY A 275 -0.84 -13.18 4.61
C GLY A 275 0.40 -12.28 4.48
N THR A 276 1.60 -12.78 4.77
CA THR A 276 2.84 -12.02 4.54
C THR A 276 3.14 -11.97 3.04
N ASP A 277 3.89 -10.98 2.54
CA ASP A 277 4.47 -11.08 1.18
C ASP A 277 5.76 -11.89 1.22
N PRO A 278 5.71 -13.20 0.85
CA PRO A 278 6.89 -14.05 0.95
C PRO A 278 7.93 -13.72 -0.11
N VAL A 279 7.52 -13.11 -1.23
CA VAL A 279 8.39 -12.79 -2.36
C VAL A 279 9.32 -11.64 -1.99
N ALA A 280 8.76 -10.54 -1.50
CA ALA A 280 9.55 -9.38 -1.08
C ALA A 280 10.50 -9.75 0.07
N LYS A 281 10.03 -10.54 1.05
CA LYS A 281 10.87 -11.04 2.15
C LYS A 281 12.01 -11.93 1.69
N TRP A 282 11.76 -12.80 0.71
CA TRP A 282 12.78 -13.67 0.16
C TRP A 282 13.90 -12.88 -0.52
N TRP A 283 13.53 -11.88 -1.35
CA TRP A 283 14.51 -10.96 -1.94
C TRP A 283 15.27 -10.16 -0.90
N ALA A 284 14.58 -9.62 0.11
CA ALA A 284 15.23 -8.91 1.20
C ALA A 284 16.23 -9.80 1.93
N SER A 285 15.87 -11.06 2.19
CA SER A 285 16.76 -12.04 2.84
C SER A 285 18.01 -12.34 2.00
N ILE A 286 17.87 -12.45 0.67
CA ILE A 286 19.03 -12.61 -0.23
C ILE A 286 19.98 -11.43 -0.12
N ILE A 287 19.45 -10.21 -0.11
CA ILE A 287 20.28 -9.00 -0.04
C ILE A 287 20.95 -8.90 1.34
N ILE A 288 20.24 -9.19 2.42
CA ILE A 288 20.82 -9.18 3.78
C ILE A 288 21.94 -10.22 3.89
N VAL A 289 21.76 -11.42 3.32
CA VAL A 289 22.84 -12.44 3.28
C VAL A 289 24.05 -11.92 2.52
N ALA A 290 23.84 -11.29 1.36
CA ALA A 290 24.93 -10.71 0.57
C ALA A 290 25.67 -9.62 1.35
N ILE A 291 24.96 -8.73 2.04
CA ILE A 291 25.55 -7.70 2.91
C ILE A 291 26.36 -8.34 4.04
N ASN A 292 25.83 -9.35 4.72
CA ASN A 292 26.53 -10.03 5.82
C ASN A 292 27.83 -10.70 5.33
N TRP A 293 27.82 -11.34 4.15
CA TRP A 293 29.05 -11.87 3.55
C TRP A 293 30.06 -10.77 3.21
N LEU A 294 29.60 -9.63 2.67
CA LEU A 294 30.47 -8.48 2.38
C LEU A 294 31.08 -7.87 3.65
N GLN A 295 30.35 -7.90 4.77
CA GLN A 295 30.83 -7.44 6.08
C GLN A 295 31.68 -8.48 6.82
N GLY A 296 31.75 -9.73 6.33
CA GLY A 296 32.44 -10.84 7.00
C GLY A 296 31.68 -11.43 8.20
N ASP A 297 30.39 -11.12 8.37
CA ASP A 297 29.54 -11.71 9.42
C ASP A 297 28.87 -13.00 8.93
N ASP A 298 29.66 -14.07 8.85
CA ASP A 298 29.20 -15.38 8.39
C ASP A 298 28.11 -15.97 9.28
N GLU A 299 28.11 -15.68 10.58
CA GLU A 299 27.09 -16.17 11.50
C GLU A 299 25.72 -15.55 11.19
N ALA A 300 25.67 -14.23 10.98
CA ALA A 300 24.44 -13.55 10.60
C ALA A 300 23.93 -14.01 9.24
N ALA A 301 24.82 -14.26 8.28
CA ALA A 301 24.46 -14.85 6.99
C ALA A 301 23.82 -16.25 7.17
N GLN A 302 24.45 -17.13 7.95
CA GLN A 302 23.98 -18.50 8.18
C GLN A 302 22.58 -18.58 8.79
N ARG A 303 22.21 -17.63 9.67
CA ARG A 303 20.87 -17.56 10.28
C ARG A 303 19.76 -17.40 9.24
N LEU A 304 20.05 -16.81 8.08
CA LEU A 304 19.09 -16.55 7.01
C LEU A 304 19.07 -17.62 5.91
N TYR A 305 20.01 -18.59 5.92
CA TYR A 305 20.07 -19.64 4.90
C TYR A 305 18.75 -20.41 4.73
N PRO A 306 18.04 -20.82 5.79
CA PRO A 306 16.78 -21.54 5.63
C PRO A 306 15.71 -20.74 4.88
N VAL A 307 15.70 -19.41 5.05
CA VAL A 307 14.74 -18.51 4.37
C VAL A 307 15.10 -18.38 2.89
N VAL A 308 16.38 -18.21 2.57
CA VAL A 308 16.85 -18.06 1.18
C VAL A 308 16.73 -19.36 0.40
N GLU A 309 17.00 -20.51 1.02
CA GLU A 309 16.87 -21.82 0.34
C GLU A 309 15.42 -22.15 -0.02
N TYR A 310 14.46 -21.69 0.76
CA TYR A 310 13.04 -21.90 0.50
C TYR A 310 12.47 -20.78 -0.38
N MET A 311 12.75 -20.87 -1.69
CA MET A 311 12.18 -19.96 -2.67
C MET A 311 10.63 -20.06 -2.67
N PRO A 312 9.89 -18.94 -2.61
CA PRO A 312 8.43 -18.95 -2.67
C PRO A 312 7.89 -19.70 -3.90
N LYS A 313 6.79 -20.46 -3.72
CA LYS A 313 6.17 -21.25 -4.79
C LYS A 313 5.75 -20.39 -5.98
N SER A 314 5.22 -19.19 -5.73
CA SER A 314 4.84 -18.24 -6.78
C SER A 314 5.98 -17.93 -7.74
N LEU A 315 7.23 -17.88 -7.26
CA LEU A 315 8.41 -17.62 -8.11
C LEU A 315 8.85 -18.82 -8.97
N HIS A 316 8.36 -20.02 -8.68
CA HIS A 316 8.66 -21.20 -9.52
C HIS A 316 7.91 -21.16 -10.84
N ASP A 317 6.70 -20.59 -10.82
CA ASP A 317 5.77 -20.55 -11.95
C ASP A 317 6.02 -19.35 -12.88
N TYR A 318 6.87 -18.39 -12.48
CA TYR A 318 7.25 -17.26 -13.34
C TYR A 318 8.19 -17.70 -14.47
N GLU A 319 7.94 -17.17 -15.67
CA GLU A 319 8.79 -17.37 -16.84
C GLU A 319 10.20 -16.75 -16.65
N ASN A 320 10.28 -15.65 -15.89
CA ASN A 320 11.54 -14.98 -15.65
C ASN A 320 12.43 -15.82 -14.71
N MET A 321 13.60 -16.21 -15.22
CA MET A 321 14.55 -17.08 -14.53
C MET A 321 15.43 -16.35 -13.50
N LEU A 322 15.26 -15.04 -13.29
CA LEU A 322 16.07 -14.25 -12.34
C LEU A 322 16.05 -14.77 -10.89
N PRO A 323 14.90 -15.17 -10.30
CA PRO A 323 14.89 -15.75 -8.96
C PRO A 323 15.75 -17.03 -8.89
N LYS A 324 15.72 -17.87 -9.93
CA LYS A 324 16.57 -19.06 -10.01
C LYS A 324 18.04 -18.67 -10.09
N ALA A 325 18.39 -17.67 -10.92
CA ALA A 325 19.76 -17.16 -10.99
C ALA A 325 20.26 -16.72 -9.60
N ALA A 326 19.49 -15.91 -8.88
CA ALA A 326 19.83 -15.43 -7.54
C ALA A 326 20.00 -16.58 -6.53
N LEU A 327 19.09 -17.57 -6.53
CA LEU A 327 19.17 -18.75 -5.66
C LEU A 327 20.44 -19.57 -5.93
N TYR A 328 20.78 -19.79 -7.19
CA TYR A 328 21.97 -20.56 -7.58
C TYR A 328 23.26 -19.79 -7.29
N THR A 329 23.27 -18.46 -7.41
CA THR A 329 24.38 -17.61 -6.95
C THR A 329 24.58 -17.77 -5.44
N PHE A 330 23.51 -17.68 -4.65
CA PHE A 330 23.57 -17.92 -3.21
C PHE A 330 24.15 -19.31 -2.88
N LYS A 331 23.69 -20.37 -3.58
CA LYS A 331 24.20 -21.73 -3.39
C LYS A 331 25.70 -21.84 -3.71
N ALA A 332 26.15 -21.21 -4.78
CA ALA A 332 27.56 -21.19 -5.18
C ALA A 332 28.43 -20.54 -4.09
N VAL A 333 28.07 -19.32 -3.68
CA VAL A 333 28.80 -18.57 -2.65
C VAL A 333 28.83 -19.33 -1.32
N ARG A 334 27.70 -19.92 -0.90
CA ARG A 334 27.66 -20.75 0.30
C ARG A 334 28.58 -21.96 0.21
N THR A 335 28.61 -22.66 -0.94
CA THR A 335 29.51 -23.81 -1.12
C THR A 335 30.97 -23.39 -1.10
N LEU A 336 31.30 -22.21 -1.64
CA LEU A 336 32.66 -21.66 -1.63
C LEU A 336 33.16 -21.39 -0.20
N PHE A 337 32.30 -20.88 0.68
CA PHE A 337 32.62 -20.66 2.10
C PHE A 337 32.54 -21.93 2.97
N GLY A 338 32.13 -23.08 2.40
CA GLY A 338 32.14 -24.37 3.08
C GLY A 338 33.55 -24.95 3.27
N LYS A 339 33.72 -25.86 4.23
CA LYS A 339 35.02 -26.52 4.51
C LYS A 339 35.20 -27.76 3.60
N GLN A 340 36.30 -27.78 2.81
CA GLN A 340 36.81 -28.83 1.89
C GLN A 340 36.26 -28.86 0.45
N ASP A 341 37.17 -28.97 -0.54
CA ASP A 341 37.04 -29.33 -1.98
C ASP A 341 35.68 -29.08 -2.67
N SER A 342 35.06 -27.95 -2.35
CA SER A 342 33.75 -27.55 -2.83
C SER A 342 33.81 -26.69 -4.09
N THR A 343 35.02 -26.39 -4.59
CA THR A 343 35.25 -25.50 -5.73
C THR A 343 34.55 -25.99 -7.00
N GLN A 344 34.61 -27.28 -7.31
CA GLN A 344 33.94 -27.84 -8.49
C GLN A 344 32.41 -27.79 -8.37
N VAL A 345 31.87 -28.02 -7.17
CA VAL A 345 30.43 -27.89 -6.91
C VAL A 345 30.00 -26.43 -7.03
N SER A 346 30.77 -25.51 -6.44
CA SER A 346 30.54 -24.07 -6.53
C SER A 346 30.54 -23.59 -7.97
N LEU A 347 31.52 -24.03 -8.78
CA LEU A 347 31.58 -23.72 -10.22
C LEU A 347 30.33 -24.22 -10.96
N GLY A 348 29.89 -25.45 -10.72
CA GLY A 348 28.66 -25.98 -11.31
C GLY A 348 27.40 -25.19 -10.91
N GLN A 349 27.36 -24.61 -9.70
CA GLN A 349 26.26 -23.71 -9.29
C GLN A 349 26.39 -22.34 -9.99
N CYS A 350 27.60 -21.80 -10.13
CA CYS A 350 27.86 -20.56 -10.88
C CYS A 350 27.44 -20.68 -12.34
N GLU A 351 27.76 -21.79 -13.01
CA GLU A 351 27.36 -22.05 -14.40
C GLU A 351 25.83 -22.02 -14.55
N LYS A 352 25.10 -22.70 -13.65
CA LYS A 352 23.63 -22.67 -13.61
C LYS A 352 23.10 -21.25 -13.37
N ALA A 353 23.67 -20.53 -12.41
CA ALA A 353 23.28 -19.15 -12.12
C ALA A 353 23.47 -18.25 -13.35
N SER A 354 24.62 -18.38 -14.04
CA SER A 354 24.93 -17.61 -15.25
C SER A 354 24.00 -17.95 -16.41
N GLY A 355 23.62 -19.22 -16.58
CA GLY A 355 22.65 -19.66 -17.58
C GLY A 355 21.28 -19.04 -17.33
N TYR A 356 20.76 -19.14 -16.11
CA TYR A 356 19.47 -18.53 -15.74
C TYR A 356 19.49 -17.00 -15.87
N LEU A 357 20.60 -16.35 -15.53
CA LEU A 357 20.74 -14.90 -15.69
C LEU A 357 20.70 -14.50 -17.17
N ARG A 358 21.44 -15.22 -18.02
CA ARG A 358 21.42 -14.99 -19.47
C ARG A 358 20.03 -15.18 -20.04
N ASP A 359 19.32 -16.22 -19.63
CA ASP A 359 17.94 -16.49 -20.09
C ASP A 359 16.97 -15.40 -19.62
N SER A 360 17.16 -14.85 -18.41
CA SER A 360 16.37 -13.73 -17.91
C SER A 360 16.61 -12.44 -18.71
N LEU A 361 17.87 -12.16 -19.04
CA LEU A 361 18.27 -10.99 -19.83
C LEU A 361 17.78 -11.08 -21.29
N SER A 362 17.84 -12.26 -21.89
CA SER A 362 17.34 -12.50 -23.26
C SER A 362 15.82 -12.51 -23.35
N SER A 363 15.12 -12.87 -22.27
CA SER A 363 13.65 -12.86 -22.18
C SER A 363 13.07 -11.49 -21.82
N SER A 364 13.90 -10.50 -21.44
CA SER A 364 13.39 -9.14 -21.23
C SER A 364 12.94 -8.59 -22.58
N PRO A 365 11.67 -8.16 -22.73
CA PRO A 365 11.21 -7.61 -23.99
C PRO A 365 12.06 -6.38 -24.30
N SER A 366 12.70 -6.39 -25.48
CA SER A 366 13.21 -5.18 -26.12
C SER A 366 12.19 -4.08 -25.92
N SER A 367 12.61 -2.97 -25.29
CA SER A 367 11.82 -1.76 -25.17
C SER A 367 11.35 -1.37 -26.56
N ASN A 368 10.13 -1.77 -26.93
CA ASN A 368 9.46 -1.25 -28.11
C ASN A 368 9.15 0.21 -27.79
N GLY A 369 10.10 1.08 -28.14
CA GLY A 369 9.80 2.46 -28.44
C GLY A 369 8.81 2.47 -29.60
N ASN A 370 7.52 2.37 -29.29
CA ASN A 370 6.49 2.97 -30.13
C ASN A 370 6.53 4.47 -29.86
N VAL A 371 7.53 5.11 -30.46
CA VAL A 371 7.24 6.38 -31.14
C VAL A 371 6.38 5.97 -32.33
N ASP A 372 5.09 6.26 -32.28
CA ASP A 372 4.38 6.80 -33.44
C ASP A 372 2.94 7.24 -33.11
N LYS A 373 2.77 8.55 -33.34
CA LYS A 373 1.56 9.35 -33.64
C LYS A 373 0.60 9.76 -32.52
#